data_AF-A0A1A8XBQ1-F1
#
_entry.id   AF-A0A1A8XBQ1-F1
#
_cell.length_a   1.000
_cell.length_b   1.000
_cell.length_c   1.000
_cell.angle_alpha   90.00
_cell.angle_beta   90.00
_cell.angle_gamma   90.00
#
_symmetry.space_group_name_H-M   'P 1'
#
loop_
_entity.id
_entity.type
_entity.pdbx_description
1 polymer ?
#
loop_
_entity_poly.entity_id
_entity_poly.type
_entity_poly.pdbx_seq_one_letter_code
_entity_poly.pdbx_strand_id
1 'polypeptide(L)'
;MLEIVQQFFHYCNENKGNPNLFSFYKEFFLEYYKKNKEKYNTIYEYCSTLENTKSYCKDYKDISSLYSNHLSTIKNIHDEELNEGTETLQWLISENSSSAIISQLDKGNNILSNITPILVGTMAGGLSFLFFLYKV
;
A
#
# COMPACT_ATOMS: atom_id res chain seq x y z
N MET A 1 10.75 2.69 8.73
CA MET A 1 10.36 2.76 7.30
C MET A 1 9.52 1.54 6.94
N LEU A 2 10.04 0.32 7.12
CA LEU A 2 9.21 -0.91 7.07
C LEU A 2 8.05 -0.87 8.06
N GLU A 3 8.26 -0.37 9.27
CA GLU A 3 7.18 -0.14 10.24
C GLU A 3 5.96 0.60 9.67
N ILE A 4 6.16 1.56 8.75
CA ILE A 4 5.04 2.29 8.13
C ILE A 4 4.26 1.38 7.17
N VAL A 5 4.95 0.52 6.42
CA VAL A 5 4.32 -0.51 5.58
C VAL A 5 3.56 -1.52 6.46
N GLN A 6 4.13 -1.90 7.61
CA GLN A 6 3.47 -2.78 8.58
C GLN A 6 2.18 -2.17 9.13
N GLN A 7 2.26 -0.92 9.61
CA GLN A 7 1.11 -0.20 10.15
C GLN A 7 0.04 0.01 9.08
N PHE A 8 0.44 0.30 7.84
CA PHE A 8 -0.46 0.39 6.71
C PHE A 8 -1.24 -0.92 6.50
N PHE A 9 -0.55 -2.06 6.36
CA PHE A 9 -1.23 -3.35 6.19
C PHE A 9 -2.09 -3.74 7.38
N HIS A 10 -1.63 -3.43 8.60
CA HIS A 10 -2.41 -3.65 9.80
C HIS A 10 -3.71 -2.84 9.80
N TYR A 11 -3.64 -1.53 9.54
CA TYR A 11 -4.81 -0.67 9.44
C TYR A 11 -5.79 -1.18 8.38
N CYS A 12 -5.29 -1.56 7.22
CA CYS A 12 -6.11 -2.08 6.14
C CYS A 12 -6.84 -3.37 6.51
N ASN A 13 -6.16 -4.27 7.22
CA ASN A 13 -6.74 -5.51 7.72
C ASN A 13 -7.84 -5.26 8.78
N GLU A 14 -7.62 -4.32 9.70
CA GLU A 14 -8.60 -3.98 10.74
C GLU A 14 -9.82 -3.24 10.19
N ASN A 15 -9.66 -2.53 9.07
CA ASN A 15 -10.71 -1.72 8.44
C ASN A 15 -11.33 -2.39 7.20
N LYS A 16 -11.29 -3.73 7.14
CA LYS A 16 -11.98 -4.54 6.13
C LYS A 16 -13.45 -4.12 6.05
N GLY A 17 -13.82 -3.48 4.93
CA GLY A 17 -15.19 -3.02 4.68
C GLY A 17 -15.44 -1.53 4.81
N ASN A 18 -14.42 -0.75 5.18
CA ASN A 18 -14.46 0.70 5.03
C ASN A 18 -14.43 1.08 3.52
N PRO A 19 -15.48 1.73 2.97
CA PRO A 19 -15.52 2.09 1.54
C PRO A 19 -14.39 3.01 1.09
N ASN A 20 -13.78 3.76 2.02
CA ASN A 20 -12.66 4.64 1.73
C ASN A 20 -11.31 3.92 1.68
N LEU A 21 -11.27 2.62 1.99
CA LEU A 21 -10.04 1.85 2.04
C LEU A 21 -9.35 1.81 0.67
N PHE A 22 -10.11 1.78 -0.42
CA PHE A 22 -9.57 1.86 -1.77
C PHE A 22 -8.74 3.12 -2.01
N SER A 23 -9.32 4.29 -1.72
CA SER A 23 -8.64 5.58 -1.87
C SER A 23 -7.41 5.67 -0.98
N PHE A 24 -7.50 5.13 0.25
CA PHE A 24 -6.37 5.08 1.18
C PHE A 24 -5.21 4.21 0.65
N TYR A 25 -5.50 3.04 0.07
CA TYR A 25 -4.49 2.23 -0.62
C TYR A 25 -3.82 3.01 -1.74
N LYS A 26 -4.62 3.58 -2.63
CA LYS A 26 -4.12 4.33 -3.78
C LYS A 26 -3.22 5.48 -3.36
N GLU A 27 -3.64 6.26 -2.36
CA GLU A 27 -2.84 7.37 -1.82
C GLU A 27 -1.54 6.87 -1.20
N PHE A 28 -1.58 5.82 -0.37
CA PHE A 28 -0.36 5.26 0.23
C PHE A 28 0.66 4.84 -0.83
N PHE A 29 0.21 4.13 -1.86
CA PHE A 29 1.11 3.61 -2.89
C PHE A 29 1.68 4.73 -3.78
N LEU A 30 0.85 5.68 -4.20
CA LEU A 30 1.27 6.80 -5.06
C LEU A 30 2.13 7.82 -4.32
N GLU A 31 1.70 8.23 -3.14
CA GLU A 31 2.28 9.37 -2.44
C GLU A 31 3.41 9.00 -1.50
N TYR A 32 3.43 7.76 -0.99
CA TYR A 32 4.40 7.33 0.01
C TYR A 32 5.30 6.18 -0.48
N TYR A 33 4.73 5.04 -0.88
CA TYR A 33 5.50 3.85 -1.22
C TYR A 33 6.42 4.09 -2.42
N LYS A 34 5.86 4.63 -3.52
CA LYS A 34 6.60 4.92 -4.75
C LYS A 34 7.82 5.82 -4.50
N LYS A 35 7.65 6.90 -3.72
CA LYS A 35 8.75 7.84 -3.40
C LYS A 35 9.88 7.22 -2.57
N ASN A 36 9.62 6.09 -1.92
CA ASN A 36 10.59 5.37 -1.10
C ASN A 36 11.01 4.02 -1.71
N LYS A 37 10.57 3.70 -2.93
CA LYS A 37 10.73 2.38 -3.56
C LYS A 37 12.17 1.91 -3.64
N GLU A 38 13.10 2.78 -4.06
CA GLU A 38 14.53 2.41 -4.10
C GLU A 38 15.07 2.00 -2.73
N LYS A 39 14.73 2.74 -1.68
CA LYS A 39 15.14 2.41 -0.30
C LYS A 39 14.57 1.08 0.15
N TYR A 40 13.30 0.81 -0.20
CA TYR A 40 12.69 -0.49 0.08
C TYR A 40 13.40 -1.62 -0.67
N ASN A 41 13.72 -1.45 -1.95
CA ASN A 41 14.45 -2.45 -2.74
C ASN A 41 15.80 -2.79 -2.10
N THR A 42 16.58 -1.78 -1.70
CA THR A 42 17.84 -2.00 -0.98
C THR A 42 17.64 -2.79 0.32
N ILE A 43 16.60 -2.46 1.10
CA ILE A 43 16.27 -3.18 2.34
C ILE A 43 15.89 -4.64 2.03
N TYR A 44 15.06 -4.86 1.01
CA TYR A 44 14.59 -6.19 0.64
C TYR A 44 15.74 -7.08 0.16
N GLU A 45 16.62 -6.55 -0.68
CA GLU A 45 17.82 -7.26 -1.14
C GLU A 45 18.73 -7.58 0.03
N TYR A 46 19.07 -6.57 0.85
CA TYR A 46 19.98 -6.74 1.98
C TYR A 46 19.44 -7.78 2.98
N CYS A 47 18.19 -7.62 3.42
CA CYS A 47 17.58 -8.49 4.42
C CYS A 47 17.12 -9.84 3.88
N SER A 48 17.25 -10.10 2.58
CA SER A 48 17.02 -11.44 2.02
C SER A 48 18.22 -12.39 2.19
N THR A 49 19.39 -11.86 2.55
CA THR A 49 20.61 -12.66 2.75
C THR A 49 20.70 -13.26 4.16
N LEU A 50 21.66 -14.15 4.41
CA LEU A 50 21.78 -14.87 5.70
C LEU A 50 22.55 -14.07 6.78
N GLU A 51 23.36 -13.09 6.40
CA GLU A 51 24.24 -12.31 7.31
C GLU A 51 23.65 -10.94 7.68
N ASN A 52 22.36 -10.91 8.01
CA ASN A 52 21.64 -9.67 8.25
C ASN A 52 21.94 -9.08 9.64
N THR A 53 22.91 -8.18 9.71
CA THR A 53 23.34 -7.53 10.97
C THR A 53 22.59 -6.24 11.30
N LYS A 54 21.76 -5.73 10.38
CA LYS A 54 21.04 -4.46 10.56
C LYS A 54 19.72 -4.66 11.30
N SER A 55 19.41 -3.73 12.20
CA SER A 55 18.19 -3.74 13.02
C SER A 55 16.90 -3.77 12.18
N TYR A 56 16.87 -3.06 11.05
CA TYR A 56 15.70 -3.01 10.16
C TYR A 56 15.38 -4.36 9.49
N CYS A 57 16.29 -5.34 9.53
CA CYS A 57 15.99 -6.69 9.05
C CYS A 57 15.11 -7.49 10.00
N LYS A 58 14.98 -7.07 11.26
CA LYS A 58 13.96 -7.62 12.15
C LYS A 58 12.57 -7.23 11.67
N ASP A 59 12.33 -5.94 11.42
CA ASP A 59 11.05 -5.44 10.89
C ASP A 59 10.71 -6.09 9.55
N TYR A 60 11.71 -6.31 8.69
CA TYR A 60 11.52 -7.02 7.43
C TYR A 60 11.03 -8.45 7.66
N LYS A 61 11.66 -9.19 8.58
CA LYS A 61 11.26 -10.55 8.93
C LYS A 61 9.84 -10.59 9.49
N ASP A 62 9.51 -9.66 10.37
CA ASP A 62 8.19 -9.59 11.00
C ASP A 62 7.09 -9.33 9.95
N ILE A 63 7.27 -8.36 9.05
CA ILE A 63 6.33 -8.12 7.93
C ILE A 63 6.30 -9.33 6.99
N SER A 64 7.45 -9.92 6.65
CA SER A 64 7.49 -11.07 5.74
C SER A 64 6.75 -12.29 6.30
N SER A 65 6.65 -12.40 7.63
CA SER A 65 5.88 -13.45 8.29
C SER A 65 4.39 -13.13 8.38
N LEU A 66 4.02 -11.88 8.70
CA LEU A 66 2.62 -11.48 8.92
C LEU A 66 1.87 -11.17 7.63
N TYR A 67 2.57 -10.67 6.62
CA TYR A 67 2.00 -10.13 5.39
C TYR A 67 2.78 -10.62 4.16
N SER A 68 3.19 -11.91 4.13
CA SER A 68 4.07 -12.44 3.07
C SER A 68 3.54 -12.20 1.66
N ASN A 69 2.23 -12.42 1.46
CA ASN A 69 1.54 -12.21 0.19
C ASN A 69 1.61 -10.74 -0.24
N HIS A 70 1.17 -9.83 0.64
CA HIS A 70 1.22 -8.40 0.36
C HIS A 70 2.64 -7.92 0.10
N LEU A 71 3.60 -8.35 0.93
CA LEU A 71 5.01 -7.98 0.79
C LEU A 71 5.57 -8.47 -0.55
N SER A 72 5.26 -9.71 -0.95
CA SER A 72 5.68 -10.25 -2.25
C SER A 72 5.13 -9.42 -3.41
N THR A 73 3.85 -9.06 -3.36
CA THR A 73 3.21 -8.28 -4.42
C THR A 73 3.79 -6.87 -4.52
N ILE A 74 3.99 -6.16 -3.40
CA ILE A 74 4.56 -4.79 -3.44
C ILE A 74 6.05 -4.77 -3.77
N LYS A 75 6.76 -5.90 -3.60
CA LYS A 75 8.16 -6.04 -4.03
C LYS A 75 8.27 -6.09 -5.56
N ASN A 76 7.30 -6.74 -6.19
CA ASN A 76 7.31 -7.00 -7.62
C ASN A 76 6.51 -5.95 -8.42
N ILE A 77 5.79 -5.05 -7.75
CA ILE A 77 4.95 -4.05 -8.43
C ILE A 77 5.81 -3.04 -9.21
N HIS A 78 5.51 -2.87 -10.50
CA HIS A 78 6.12 -1.89 -11.37
C HIS A 78 5.52 -0.49 -11.14
N ASP A 79 6.26 0.56 -11.52
CA ASP A 79 5.82 1.95 -11.32
C ASP A 79 4.57 2.30 -12.13
N GLU A 80 4.43 1.66 -13.29
CA GLU A 80 3.27 1.76 -14.18
C GLU A 80 2.02 1.18 -13.49
N GLU A 81 2.18 0.06 -12.80
CA GLU A 81 1.10 -0.59 -12.04
C GLU A 81 0.65 0.22 -10.82
N LEU A 82 1.59 0.92 -10.17
CA LEU A 82 1.29 1.85 -9.09
C LEU A 82 0.46 3.06 -9.57
N ASN A 83 0.71 3.54 -10.80
CA ASN A 83 0.06 4.72 -11.35
C ASN A 83 -1.36 4.46 -11.85
N GLU A 84 -1.58 3.32 -12.52
CA GLU A 84 -2.84 3.06 -13.23
C GLU A 84 -3.92 2.42 -12.35
N GLY A 85 -3.58 2.00 -11.13
CA GLY A 85 -4.53 1.28 -10.27
C GLY A 85 -4.92 -0.06 -10.88
N THR A 86 -3.92 -0.79 -11.38
CA THR A 86 -4.04 -2.03 -12.15
C THR A 86 -4.62 -3.18 -11.33
N GLU A 87 -4.85 -4.31 -12.00
CA GLU A 87 -5.27 -5.58 -11.40
C GLU A 87 -4.41 -5.97 -10.16
N THR A 88 -3.12 -5.67 -10.18
CA THR A 88 -2.20 -5.91 -9.05
C THR A 88 -2.58 -5.10 -7.81
N LEU A 89 -2.88 -3.81 -7.97
CA LEU A 89 -3.33 -2.95 -6.86
C LEU A 89 -4.72 -3.38 -6.39
N GLN A 90 -5.59 -3.75 -7.33
CA GLN A 90 -6.93 -4.25 -7.01
C GLN A 90 -6.90 -5.57 -6.25
N TRP A 91 -5.97 -6.47 -6.57
CA TRP A 91 -5.75 -7.71 -5.84
C TRP A 91 -5.26 -7.44 -4.42
N LEU A 92 -4.31 -6.51 -4.24
CA LEU A 92 -3.86 -6.07 -2.91
C LEU A 92 -5.01 -5.52 -2.06
N ILE A 93 -5.93 -4.80 -2.71
CA ILE A 93 -7.10 -4.24 -2.04
C ILE A 93 -8.15 -5.32 -1.78
N SER A 94 -8.39 -6.25 -2.71
CA SER A 94 -9.42 -7.28 -2.58
C SER A 94 -9.09 -8.29 -1.48
N GLU A 95 -7.82 -8.69 -1.34
CA GLU A 95 -7.37 -9.55 -0.24
C GLU A 95 -7.57 -8.87 1.15
N ASN A 96 -7.58 -7.53 1.18
CA ASN A 96 -7.74 -6.72 2.39
C ASN A 96 -9.10 -6.04 2.53
N SER A 97 -10.07 -6.28 1.66
CA SER A 97 -11.36 -5.57 1.68
C SER A 97 -12.54 -6.53 1.84
N SER A 98 -13.67 -6.01 2.31
CA SER A 98 -14.90 -6.80 2.43
C SER A 98 -15.57 -6.99 1.07
N SER A 99 -16.47 -7.98 0.98
CA SER A 99 -17.25 -8.27 -0.22
C SER A 99 -18.03 -7.06 -0.79
N ALA A 100 -18.43 -6.11 0.07
CA ALA A 100 -19.12 -4.89 -0.33
C ALA A 100 -18.21 -3.92 -1.11
N ILE A 101 -16.93 -3.85 -0.77
CA ILE A 101 -15.93 -3.01 -1.49
C ILE A 101 -15.52 -3.69 -2.78
N ILE A 102 -15.32 -5.01 -2.76
CA ILE A 102 -15.00 -5.81 -3.95
C ILE A 102 -16.06 -5.60 -5.04
N SER A 103 -17.35 -5.56 -4.67
CA SER A 103 -18.43 -5.25 -5.61
C SER A 103 -18.37 -3.82 -6.17
N GLN A 104 -17.87 -2.85 -5.40
CA GLN A 104 -17.68 -1.47 -5.87
C GLN A 104 -16.47 -1.34 -6.79
N LEU A 105 -15.38 -2.07 -6.52
CA LEU A 105 -14.22 -2.20 -7.40
C LEU A 105 -14.59 -2.78 -8.76
N ASP A 106 -15.36 -3.87 -8.76
CA ASP A 106 -15.83 -4.53 -9.98
C ASP A 106 -16.70 -3.57 -10.82
N LYS A 107 -17.58 -2.80 -10.17
CA LYS A 107 -18.33 -1.73 -10.85
C LYS A 107 -17.45 -0.57 -11.31
N GLY A 108 -16.41 -0.24 -10.55
CA GLY A 108 -15.44 0.80 -10.84
C GLY A 108 -14.58 0.46 -12.05
N ASN A 109 -14.22 -0.81 -12.27
CA ASN A 109 -13.45 -1.28 -13.43
C ASN A 109 -14.23 -1.08 -14.75
N ASN A 110 -15.55 -1.25 -14.69
CA ASN A 110 -16.45 -0.99 -15.81
C ASN A 110 -16.48 0.51 -16.19
N ILE A 111 -16.11 1.38 -15.24
CA ILE A 111 -16.06 2.84 -15.39
C ILE A 111 -14.61 3.32 -15.66
N LEU A 112 -13.60 2.63 -15.13
CA LEU A 112 -12.17 2.97 -15.20
C LEU A 112 -11.64 2.92 -16.64
N SER A 113 -12.25 2.10 -17.50
CA SER A 113 -11.96 2.06 -18.94
C SER A 113 -12.34 3.36 -19.68
N ASN A 114 -13.02 4.31 -19.03
CA ASN A 114 -13.52 5.52 -19.69
C ASN A 114 -13.25 6.85 -18.94
N ILE A 115 -12.30 6.89 -18.01
CA ILE A 115 -11.98 8.14 -17.29
C ILE A 115 -10.80 8.85 -17.95
N THR A 116 -11.11 9.74 -18.89
CA THR A 116 -10.22 10.82 -19.32
C THR A 116 -9.78 11.63 -18.08
N PRO A 117 -8.48 11.92 -17.89
CA PRO A 117 -8.01 12.58 -16.68
C PRO A 117 -8.47 14.03 -16.66
N ILE A 118 -9.38 14.37 -15.74
CA ILE A 118 -9.73 15.76 -15.45
C ILE A 118 -8.75 16.27 -14.38
N LEU A 119 -7.87 17.17 -14.81
CA LEU A 119 -6.97 17.95 -13.97
C LEU A 119 -7.76 19.04 -13.22
N VAL A 120 -7.85 18.93 -11.91
CA VAL A 120 -8.07 20.01 -10.92
C VAL A 120 -7.71 19.40 -9.55
N GLY A 121 -6.85 19.95 -8.70
CA GLY A 121 -6.56 21.35 -8.43
C GLY A 121 -6.92 21.63 -6.96
N THR A 122 -5.93 21.50 -6.07
CA THR A 122 -5.86 22.09 -4.72
C THR A 122 -6.91 21.67 -3.67
N MET A 123 -6.51 20.77 -2.75
CA MET A 123 -6.75 20.94 -1.31
C MET A 123 -5.58 20.31 -0.55
N ALA A 124 -4.55 21.13 -0.35
CA ALA A 124 -3.54 20.88 0.66
C ALA A 124 -4.18 21.03 2.05
N GLY A 125 -3.93 20.07 2.93
CA GLY A 125 -4.19 20.19 4.36
C GLY A 125 -5.38 19.35 4.83
N GLY A 126 -5.11 18.13 5.27
CA GLY A 126 -6.13 17.37 6.01
C GLY A 126 -5.94 15.88 6.22
N LEU A 127 -4.72 15.32 6.18
CA LEU A 127 -4.52 13.91 6.57
C LEU A 127 -3.14 13.59 7.17
N SER A 128 -2.38 14.60 7.61
CA SER A 128 -1.08 14.38 8.27
C SER A 128 -1.17 14.21 9.80
N PHE A 129 -2.36 14.26 10.41
CA PHE A 129 -2.48 14.26 11.88
C PHE A 129 -2.61 12.88 12.54
N LEU A 130 -2.87 11.80 11.79
CA LEU A 130 -3.02 10.48 12.41
C LEU A 130 -1.68 9.81 12.75
N PHE A 131 -0.58 10.17 12.07
CA PHE A 131 0.73 9.59 12.32
C PHE A 131 1.45 10.16 13.55
N PHE A 132 1.10 11.38 14.00
CA PHE A 132 1.75 12.00 15.17
C PHE A 132 1.17 11.58 16.52
N LEU A 133 -0.03 10.98 16.55
CA LEU A 133 -0.72 10.61 17.79
C LEU A 133 -0.33 9.21 18.31
N TYR A 134 0.45 8.42 17.56
CA TYR A 134 0.88 7.08 18.01
C TYR A 134 2.10 7.09 18.95
N LYS A 135 2.43 8.25 19.55
CA LYS A 135 3.42 8.33 20.61
C LYS A 135 2.82 9.02 21.84
N VAL A 136 2.12 8.23 22.65
CA VAL A 136 1.84 8.51 24.06
C VAL A 136 2.21 7.28 24.87
#